data_AF-A0A660TRD1-F1
#
_entry.id   AF-A0A660TRD1-F1
#
_cell.length_a   1.000
_cell.length_b   1.000
_cell.length_c   1.000
_cell.angle_alpha   90.00
_cell.angle_beta   90.00
_cell.angle_gamma   90.00
#
_symmetry.space_group_name_H-M   'P 1'
#
loop_
_entity.id
_entity.type
_entity.pdbx_description
1 polymer ?
#
loop_
_entity_poly.entity_id
_entity_poly.type
_entity_poly.pdbx_seq_one_letter_code
_entity_poly.pdbx_strand_id
1 'polypeptide(L)'
;MNENISENMKNKVPEVAFIIAAGKKHGIGHVKRCSIIAERGKRYFNSYFCIPGYEGYSDIKKIVKFPIINISDIETRSKIGKVYDLFVTDCRDTGRRFTRDLARLAPVISIDDLGRGTMHAVMRIISLPSLK
;
A
#
# COMPACT_ATOMS: atom_id res chain seq x y z
N MET A 1 -8.11 24.01 26.43
CA MET A 1 -7.37 23.73 25.17
C MET A 1 -7.42 22.24 24.91
N ASN A 2 -8.28 21.77 23.98
CA ASN A 2 -8.18 20.45 23.30
C ASN A 2 -9.40 20.07 22.45
N GLU A 3 -10.35 20.97 22.16
CA GLU A 3 -11.50 20.63 21.30
C GLU A 3 -11.19 20.82 19.79
N ASN A 4 -10.24 21.69 19.44
CA ASN A 4 -9.93 22.05 18.05
C ASN A 4 -9.09 21.02 17.26
N ILE A 5 -8.51 20.00 17.89
CA ILE A 5 -7.77 18.95 17.17
C ILE A 5 -8.74 17.96 16.52
N SER A 6 -9.94 17.77 17.11
CA SER A 6 -10.90 16.76 16.69
C SER A 6 -11.68 17.12 15.42
N GLU A 7 -11.92 18.41 15.16
CA GLU A 7 -12.65 18.85 13.95
C GLU A 7 -11.79 18.83 12.70
N ASN A 8 -10.49 19.14 12.81
CA ASN A 8 -9.56 19.08 11.68
C ASN A 8 -9.27 17.64 11.20
N MET A 9 -9.47 16.64 12.06
CA MET A 9 -9.32 15.23 11.68
C MET A 9 -10.57 14.63 11.01
N LYS A 10 -11.76 15.22 11.20
CA LYS A 10 -13.01 14.66 10.67
C LYS A 10 -13.17 14.79 9.15
N ASN A 11 -12.38 15.63 8.50
CA ASN A 11 -12.52 15.94 7.07
C ASN A 11 -11.28 15.60 6.22
N LYS A 12 -10.22 15.00 6.79
CA LYS A 12 -9.08 14.59 5.99
C LYS A 12 -9.42 13.28 5.26
N VAL A 13 -9.41 13.32 3.93
CA VAL A 13 -9.45 12.12 3.09
C VAL A 13 -8.20 11.26 3.41
N PRO A 14 -8.36 10.01 3.89
CA PRO A 14 -7.24 9.16 4.26
C PRO A 14 -6.22 8.99 3.13
N GLU A 15 -4.94 8.93 3.47
CA GLU A 15 -3.85 8.62 2.55
C GLU A 15 -3.44 7.16 2.68
N VAL A 16 -3.59 6.41 1.59
CA VAL A 16 -3.32 4.96 1.52
C VAL A 16 -2.09 4.71 0.65
N ALA A 17 -1.08 4.06 1.22
CA ALA A 17 0.11 3.63 0.50
C ALA A 17 0.00 2.15 0.10
N PHE A 18 -0.05 1.90 -1.20
CA PHE A 18 0.02 0.58 -1.80
C PHE A 18 1.49 0.19 -2.00
N ILE A 19 1.96 -0.86 -1.33
CA ILE A 19 3.31 -1.38 -1.49
C ILE A 19 3.25 -2.71 -2.23
N ILE A 20 3.79 -2.73 -3.45
CA ILE A 20 3.49 -3.77 -4.43
C ILE A 20 4.79 -4.36 -4.97
N ALA A 21 4.88 -5.68 -4.99
CA ALA A 21 5.91 -6.39 -5.74
C ALA A 21 5.54 -6.46 -7.22
N ALA A 22 6.41 -5.97 -8.11
CA ALA A 22 6.19 -6.03 -9.55
C ALA A 22 7.50 -6.31 -10.31
N GLY A 23 7.38 -6.81 -11.54
CA GLY A 23 8.51 -6.97 -12.46
C GLY A 23 8.72 -8.40 -12.96
N LYS A 24 9.86 -8.69 -13.59
CA LYS A 24 10.18 -9.93 -14.32
C LYS A 24 9.93 -11.22 -13.53
N LYS A 25 10.13 -11.18 -12.20
CA LYS A 25 9.89 -12.34 -11.32
C LYS A 25 8.44 -12.48 -10.83
N HIS A 26 7.65 -11.40 -10.87
CA HIS A 26 6.32 -11.33 -10.23
C HIS A 26 5.18 -11.03 -11.23
N GLY A 27 5.50 -10.67 -12.47
CA GLY A 27 4.53 -10.17 -13.45
C GLY A 27 3.99 -8.78 -13.06
N ILE A 28 2.85 -8.43 -13.66
CA ILE A 28 2.14 -7.15 -13.44
C ILE A 28 0.75 -7.32 -12.82
N GLY A 29 0.38 -8.54 -12.40
CA GLY A 29 -0.95 -8.85 -11.88
C GLY A 29 -1.28 -8.08 -10.60
N HIS A 30 -0.30 -7.97 -9.69
CA HIS A 30 -0.42 -7.23 -8.44
C HIS A 30 -0.68 -5.74 -8.68
N VAL A 31 0.11 -5.14 -9.59
CA VAL A 31 -0.07 -3.74 -10.02
C VAL A 31 -1.48 -3.53 -10.58
N LYS A 32 -1.96 -4.39 -11.47
CA LYS A 32 -3.30 -4.27 -12.06
C LYS A 32 -4.40 -4.30 -11.01
N ARG A 33 -4.38 -5.26 -10.09
CA ARG A 33 -5.44 -5.36 -9.07
C ARG A 33 -5.41 -4.20 -8.08
N CYS A 34 -4.23 -3.80 -7.62
CA CYS A 34 -4.11 -2.65 -6.72
C CYS A 34 -4.54 -1.35 -7.42
N SER A 35 -4.23 -1.16 -8.70
CA SER A 35 -4.76 -0.03 -9.49
C SER A 35 -6.28 -0.04 -9.57
N ILE A 36 -6.91 -1.20 -9.73
CA ILE A 36 -8.39 -1.32 -9.73
C ILE A 36 -8.97 -0.96 -8.35
N ILE A 37 -8.34 -1.43 -7.26
CA ILE A 37 -8.75 -1.09 -5.89
C ILE A 37 -8.64 0.42 -5.66
N ALA A 38 -7.51 1.03 -6.02
CA ALA A 38 -7.30 2.47 -5.90
C ALA A 38 -8.32 3.28 -6.73
N GLU A 39 -8.60 2.87 -7.96
CA GLU A 39 -9.59 3.54 -8.83
C GLU A 39 -11.00 3.49 -8.25
N ARG A 40 -11.42 2.33 -7.70
CA ARG A 40 -12.71 2.20 -7.01
C ARG A 40 -12.75 2.98 -5.70
N GLY A 41 -11.59 3.11 -5.04
CA GLY A 41 -11.42 3.79 -3.77
C GLY A 41 -11.24 5.30 -3.84
N LYS A 42 -11.08 5.90 -5.03
CA LYS A 42 -10.66 7.31 -5.19
C LYS A 42 -11.59 8.36 -4.57
N ARG A 43 -12.84 8.02 -4.28
CA ARG A 43 -13.80 8.89 -3.58
C ARG A 43 -13.65 8.83 -2.05
N TYR A 44 -12.94 7.82 -1.55
CA TYR A 44 -12.81 7.49 -0.13
C TYR A 44 -11.39 7.72 0.40
N PHE A 45 -10.37 7.64 -0.44
CA PHE A 45 -8.98 7.83 -0.03
C PHE A 45 -8.05 8.29 -1.18
N ASN A 46 -6.97 8.95 -0.80
CA ASN A 46 -5.86 9.34 -1.67
C ASN A 46 -4.86 8.18 -1.78
N SER A 47 -4.60 7.70 -3.00
CA SER A 47 -3.75 6.53 -3.22
C SER A 47 -2.33 6.92 -3.63
N TYR A 48 -1.34 6.25 -3.05
CA TYR A 48 0.08 6.38 -3.38
C TYR A 48 0.66 4.98 -3.62
N PHE A 49 1.50 4.84 -4.65
CA PHE A 49 2.04 3.54 -5.05
C PHE A 49 3.54 3.49 -4.80
N CYS A 50 4.00 2.55 -3.99
CA CYS A 50 5.40 2.20 -3.83
C CYS A 50 5.66 0.87 -4.55
N ILE A 51 6.41 0.93 -5.66
CA ILE A 51 6.69 -0.23 -6.51
C ILE A 51 8.21 -0.33 -6.69
N PRO A 52 8.94 -1.05 -5.81
CA PRO A 52 10.38 -1.12 -5.89
C PRO A 52 10.87 -1.71 -7.22
N GLY A 53 11.83 -1.03 -7.88
CA GLY A 53 12.45 -1.50 -9.12
C GLY A 53 11.56 -1.41 -10.36
N TYR A 54 10.52 -0.56 -10.33
CA TYR A 54 9.60 -0.38 -11.45
C TYR A 54 10.20 0.40 -12.63
N GLU A 55 11.37 1.05 -12.47
CA GLU A 55 11.96 1.94 -13.48
C GLU A 55 12.23 1.22 -14.82
N GLY A 56 12.39 -0.11 -14.79
CA GLY A 56 12.53 -0.95 -15.98
C GLY A 56 11.23 -1.36 -16.69
N TYR A 57 10.06 -0.91 -16.23
CA TYR A 57 8.76 -1.37 -16.73
C TYR A 57 7.90 -0.19 -17.20
N SER A 58 8.04 0.16 -18.48
CA SER A 58 7.28 1.23 -19.12
C SER A 58 5.76 1.05 -19.01
N ASP A 59 5.28 -0.20 -18.96
CA ASP A 59 3.85 -0.51 -18.82
C ASP A 59 3.28 -0.19 -17.43
N ILE A 60 4.10 -0.16 -16.37
CA ILE A 60 3.61 0.18 -15.02
C ILE A 60 3.10 1.62 -15.00
N LYS A 61 3.79 2.55 -15.65
CA LYS A 61 3.34 3.95 -15.77
C LYS A 61 2.05 4.11 -16.59
N LYS A 62 1.73 3.15 -17.47
CA LYS A 62 0.46 3.14 -18.22
C LYS A 62 -0.71 2.63 -17.35
N ILE A 63 -0.42 1.76 -16.38
CA ILE A 63 -1.42 1.11 -15.53
C ILE A 63 -1.70 1.96 -14.28
N VAL A 64 -0.66 2.53 -13.66
CA VAL A 64 -0.77 3.29 -12.41
C VAL A 64 -0.99 4.76 -12.76
N LYS A 65 -2.22 5.23 -12.56
CA LYS A 65 -2.62 6.63 -12.76
C LYS A 65 -2.50 7.48 -11.48
N PHE A 66 -1.88 6.93 -10.45
CA PHE A 66 -1.72 7.53 -9.12
C PHE A 66 -0.26 7.89 -8.88
N PRO A 67 0.03 8.81 -7.92
CA PRO A 67 1.39 9.13 -7.54
C PRO A 67 2.21 7.89 -7.19
N ILE A 68 3.38 7.76 -7.82
CA ILE A 68 4.37 6.72 -7.50
C ILE A 68 5.41 7.34 -6.56
N ILE A 69 5.67 6.68 -5.44
CA ILE A 69 6.59 7.10 -4.38
C ILE A 69 7.68 6.05 -4.18
N ASN A 70 8.80 6.48 -3.62
CA ASN A 70 9.87 5.58 -3.21
C ASN A 70 9.71 5.14 -1.75
N ILE A 71 10.35 4.02 -1.39
CA ILE A 71 10.36 3.55 0.01
C ILE A 71 11.00 4.58 0.96
N SER A 72 11.99 5.33 0.46
CA SER A 72 12.63 6.44 1.17
C SER A 72 11.65 7.57 1.52
N ASP A 73 10.57 7.75 0.73
CA ASP A 73 9.55 8.76 1.01
C ASP A 73 8.74 8.37 2.24
N ILE A 74 8.44 7.07 2.41
CA ILE A 74 7.76 6.54 3.61
C ILE A 74 8.63 6.79 4.86
N GLU A 75 9.94 6.51 4.78
CA GLU A 75 10.87 6.74 5.87
C GLU A 75 11.00 8.22 6.23
N THR A 76 11.13 9.08 5.22
CA THR A 76 11.26 10.53 5.41
C THR A 76 10.00 11.11 6.04
N ARG A 77 8.83 10.71 5.52
CA ARG A 77 7.52 11.09 6.05
C ARG A 77 7.35 10.66 7.51
N SER A 78 7.80 9.46 7.87
CA SER A 78 7.77 8.99 9.26
C SER A 78 8.61 9.86 10.19
N LYS A 79 9.81 10.30 9.76
CA LYS A 79 10.70 11.14 10.59
C LYS A 79 10.12 12.51 10.91
N ILE A 80 9.26 13.04 10.04
CA ILE A 80 8.59 14.33 10.24
C ILE A 80 7.15 14.20 10.77
N GLY A 81 6.77 13.01 11.27
CA GLY A 81 5.45 12.76 11.86
C GLY A 81 4.28 12.74 10.85
N LYS A 82 4.55 12.63 9.54
CA LYS A 82 3.51 12.62 8.48
C LYS A 82 3.31 11.23 7.90
N VAL A 83 2.85 10.28 8.69
CA VAL A 83 2.65 8.89 8.25
C VAL A 83 1.42 8.76 7.35
N TYR A 84 1.40 7.73 6.50
CA TYR A 84 0.19 7.30 5.79
C TYR A 84 -0.84 6.76 6.79
N ASP A 85 -2.13 6.85 6.44
CA ASP A 85 -3.21 6.40 7.33
C ASP A 85 -3.43 4.87 7.24
N LEU A 86 -3.01 4.26 6.12
CA LEU A 86 -3.09 2.81 5.89
C LEU A 86 -2.02 2.35 4.90
N PHE A 87 -1.47 1.16 5.13
CA PHE A 87 -0.68 0.44 4.13
C PHE A 87 -1.47 -0.73 3.55
N VAL A 88 -1.46 -0.85 2.23
CA VAL A 88 -1.95 -2.04 1.51
C VAL A 88 -0.74 -2.72 0.89
N THR A 89 -0.41 -3.91 1.37
CA THR A 89 0.71 -4.69 0.87
C THR A 89 0.20 -5.76 -0.09
N ASP A 90 0.86 -5.87 -1.23
CA ASP A 90 0.60 -6.89 -2.23
C ASP A 90 1.91 -7.47 -2.76
N CYS A 91 2.54 -8.25 -1.89
CA CYS A 91 3.87 -8.81 -2.06
C CYS A 91 3.79 -10.30 -1.71
N ARG A 92 4.41 -11.16 -2.53
CA ARG A 92 4.52 -12.59 -2.19
C ARG A 92 5.65 -12.82 -1.19
N ASP A 93 5.39 -13.72 -0.26
CA ASP A 93 6.36 -14.29 0.67
C ASP A 93 7.10 -13.24 1.52
N THR A 94 6.36 -12.24 2.02
CA THR A 94 7.03 -11.17 2.78
C THR A 94 7.61 -11.70 4.09
N GLY A 95 8.81 -11.22 4.39
CA GLY A 95 9.49 -11.51 5.65
C GLY A 95 8.78 -10.84 6.82
N ARG A 96 8.82 -11.49 8.00
CA ARG A 96 8.19 -10.98 9.24
C ARG A 96 8.59 -9.54 9.59
N ARG A 97 9.83 -9.13 9.29
CA ARG A 97 10.34 -7.80 9.64
C ARG A 97 9.65 -6.69 8.85
N PHE A 98 9.44 -6.88 7.55
CA PHE A 98 8.89 -5.87 6.65
C PHE A 98 7.51 -5.39 7.09
N THR A 99 6.54 -6.30 7.18
CA THR A 99 5.17 -5.95 7.58
C THR A 99 5.09 -5.44 9.01
N ARG A 100 5.93 -5.96 9.91
CA ARG A 100 6.02 -5.47 11.29
C ARG A 100 6.47 -4.01 11.35
N ASP A 101 7.47 -3.65 10.57
CA ASP A 101 8.02 -2.30 10.59
C ASP A 101 7.02 -1.30 9.97
N LEU A 102 6.22 -1.71 8.97
CA LEU A 102 5.06 -0.95 8.49
C LEU A 102 3.94 -0.84 9.53
N ALA A 103 3.61 -1.93 10.21
CA ALA A 103 2.54 -1.98 11.22
C ALA A 103 2.83 -1.08 12.45
N ARG A 104 4.09 -0.72 12.68
CA ARG A 104 4.46 0.30 13.68
C ARG A 104 4.13 1.73 13.25
N LEU A 105 3.97 1.94 11.95
CA LEU A 105 3.69 3.25 11.36
C LEU A 105 2.18 3.45 11.19
N ALA A 106 1.49 2.48 10.59
CA ALA A 106 0.03 2.51 10.39
C ALA A 106 -0.52 1.09 10.20
N PRO A 107 -1.84 0.88 10.31
CA PRO A 107 -2.46 -0.42 10.03
C PRO A 107 -2.09 -0.96 8.65
N VAL A 108 -1.90 -2.28 8.54
CA VAL A 108 -1.53 -2.94 7.29
C VAL A 108 -2.61 -3.94 6.86
N ILE A 109 -3.13 -3.78 5.65
CA ILE A 109 -3.89 -4.81 4.94
C ILE A 109 -2.92 -5.56 4.03
N SER A 110 -2.96 -6.89 4.05
CA SER A 110 -2.12 -7.74 3.22
C SER A 110 -2.95 -8.54 2.22
N ILE A 111 -2.61 -8.45 0.95
CA ILE A 111 -3.27 -9.14 -0.17
C ILE A 111 -2.34 -10.23 -0.68
N ASP A 112 -2.85 -11.47 -0.76
CA ASP A 112 -2.19 -12.64 -1.36
C ASP A 112 -0.77 -12.96 -0.88
N ASP A 113 -0.37 -12.42 0.27
CA ASP A 113 0.87 -12.82 0.90
C ASP A 113 0.65 -14.18 1.59
N LEU A 114 1.51 -15.14 1.27
CA LEU A 114 1.60 -16.45 1.92
C LEU A 114 2.77 -16.52 2.92
N GLY A 115 3.55 -15.45 3.03
CA GLY A 115 4.68 -15.31 3.92
C GLY A 115 4.33 -15.02 5.37
N ARG A 116 5.40 -14.91 6.19
CA ARG A 116 5.30 -14.66 7.64
C ARG A 116 4.96 -13.21 7.99
N GLY A 117 5.02 -12.28 7.03
CA GLY A 117 4.63 -10.89 7.23
C GLY A 117 3.14 -10.72 7.55
N THR A 118 2.29 -11.61 7.05
CA THR A 118 0.83 -11.60 7.30
C THR A 118 0.43 -11.62 8.77
N MET A 119 1.27 -12.13 9.66
CA MET A 119 1.02 -12.14 11.12
C MET A 119 0.93 -10.74 11.73
N HIS A 120 1.46 -9.71 11.06
CA HIS A 120 1.44 -8.31 11.52
C HIS A 120 0.45 -7.45 10.75
N ALA A 121 -0.29 -8.04 9.81
CA ALA A 121 -1.38 -7.36 9.13
C ALA A 121 -2.65 -7.38 9.99
N VAL A 122 -3.38 -6.26 10.02
CA VAL A 122 -4.68 -6.20 10.70
C VAL A 122 -5.76 -6.96 9.92
N MET A 123 -5.57 -7.12 8.61
CA MET A 123 -6.44 -7.87 7.74
C MET A 123 -5.61 -8.56 6.66
N ARG A 124 -5.95 -9.81 6.37
CA ARG A 124 -5.39 -10.57 5.25
C ARG A 124 -6.50 -10.93 4.27
N ILE A 125 -6.28 -10.61 3.01
CA ILE A 125 -7.18 -10.94 1.90
C ILE A 125 -6.45 -11.97 1.03
N ILE A 126 -7.08 -13.14 0.86
CA ILE A 126 -6.62 -14.16 -0.07
C ILE A 126 -7.60 -14.18 -1.24
N SER A 127 -7.13 -13.80 -2.42
CA SER A 127 -7.90 -13.92 -3.65
C SER A 127 -7.95 -15.39 -4.05
N LEU A 128 -9.17 -15.95 -4.03
CA LEU A 128 -9.39 -17.29 -4.55
C LEU A 128 -9.26 -17.25 -6.08
N PRO A 129 -8.70 -18.29 -6.71
CA PRO A 129 -8.71 -18.37 -8.17
C PRO A 129 -10.16 -18.28 -8.65
N SER A 130 -10.40 -17.41 -9.64
CA SER A 130 -11.67 -17.43 -10.35
C SER A 130 -11.76 -18.77 -11.07
N LEU A 131 -12.64 -19.66 -10.59
CA LEU A 131 -13.08 -20.82 -11.37
C LEU A 131 -13.62 -20.26 -12.68
N LYS A 132 -12.91 -20.53 -13.78
CA LYS A 132 -13.40 -20.25 -15.13
C LYS A 132 -14.47 -21.25 -15.50
#